data_AF-A0A7J7UXV4-F1
#
_entry.id   AF-A0A7J7UXV4-F1
#
_cell.length_a   1.000
_cell.length_b   1.000
_cell.length_c   1.000
_cell.angle_alpha   90.00
_cell.angle_beta   90.00
_cell.angle_gamma   90.00
#
_symmetry.space_group_name_H-M   'P 1'
#
loop_
_entity.id
_entity.type
_entity.pdbx_description
1 polymer ?
#
loop_
_entity_poly.entity_id
_entity_poly.type
_entity_poly.pdbx_seq_one_letter_code
_entity_poly.pdbx_strand_id
1 'polypeptide(L)'
;MTTSWSDRLQNAADMPANMDKHALKKYRREAYHRVFVNRSLAMEKIKCFGFDMDYTLAVYKSPEYESLGFELTVERLVSIGYPQELLSFAYDSTFPTRGLVFDTLYGNLLKVDAYGNLLVCAHGFNFIRGPETREQYPNKFIQRDDTERFYILNTLFNLPETYLLACLVDFFTNCPRYTSCETGFKDGDLFMSYRSMFQDVRDAVDWVHYKGSLKEKTVENLEKYVVKDGKLPLLLSRMKEVGKVFLATNSDYKYTDKIMTYLFDFPHGPKVIYVN
;
A
#
# COMPACT_ATOMS: atom_id res chain seq x y z
N MET A 1 7.05 18.85 -9.07
CA MET A 1 7.12 17.41 -8.75
C MET A 1 7.57 17.26 -7.32
N THR A 2 6.71 16.73 -6.47
CA THR A 2 7.02 16.36 -5.08
C THR A 2 7.77 15.03 -5.08
N THR A 3 8.92 14.95 -4.42
CA THR A 3 9.71 13.71 -4.31
C THR A 3 8.97 12.64 -3.51
N SER A 4 8.74 11.47 -4.08
CA SER A 4 8.06 10.35 -3.42
C SER A 4 8.98 9.61 -2.43
N TRP A 5 8.40 8.75 -1.60
CA TRP A 5 9.18 7.85 -0.75
C TRP A 5 9.97 6.82 -1.55
N SER A 6 9.45 6.41 -2.72
CA SER A 6 10.14 5.45 -3.61
C SER A 6 11.34 6.07 -4.33
N ASP A 7 11.29 7.38 -4.65
CA ASP A 7 12.44 8.12 -5.19
C ASP A 7 13.63 8.07 -4.21
N ARG A 8 13.35 8.22 -2.91
CA ARG A 8 14.38 8.13 -1.86
C ARG A 8 14.99 6.74 -1.79
N LEU A 9 14.17 5.69 -1.91
CA LEU A 9 14.63 4.31 -1.94
C LEU A 9 15.46 4.01 -3.19
N GLN A 10 15.01 4.44 -4.37
CA GLN A 10 15.74 4.24 -5.63
C GLN A 10 17.09 4.98 -5.60
N ASN A 11 17.13 6.23 -5.13
CA ASN A 11 18.38 6.97 -4.98
C ASN A 11 19.40 6.24 -4.08
N ALA A 12 18.94 5.60 -3.00
CA ALA A 12 19.80 4.77 -2.14
C ALA A 12 20.14 3.42 -2.79
N ALA A 13 19.24 2.84 -3.59
CA ALA A 13 19.43 1.61 -4.34
C ALA A 13 20.53 1.77 -5.41
N ASP A 14 20.61 2.93 -6.06
CA ASP A 14 21.60 3.23 -7.11
C ASP A 14 23.03 3.34 -6.56
N MET A 15 23.19 3.62 -5.27
CA MET A 15 24.51 3.68 -4.63
C MET A 15 25.12 2.28 -4.49
N PRO A 16 26.37 2.04 -4.95
CA PRO A 16 27.05 0.78 -4.72
C PRO A 16 27.42 0.61 -3.24
N ALA A 17 27.50 -0.65 -2.78
CA ALA A 17 27.92 -0.94 -1.41
C ALA A 17 29.41 -0.65 -1.18
N ASN A 18 29.73 0.22 -0.23
CA ASN A 18 31.06 0.34 0.35
C ASN A 18 31.15 -0.49 1.64
N MET A 19 31.89 -1.60 1.60
CA MET A 19 31.97 -2.58 2.68
C MET A 19 33.06 -2.28 3.73
N ASP A 20 33.75 -1.14 3.64
CA ASP A 20 34.65 -0.69 4.70
C ASP A 20 33.90 -0.52 6.03
N LYS A 21 34.49 -1.03 7.13
CA LYS A 21 33.85 -1.05 8.45
C LYS A 21 33.57 0.36 8.98
N HIS A 22 34.42 1.34 8.69
CA HIS A 22 34.21 2.73 9.11
C HIS A 22 33.12 3.40 8.28
N ALA A 23 33.11 3.16 6.97
CA ALA A 23 32.07 3.62 6.06
C ALA A 23 30.69 3.08 6.48
N LEU A 24 30.56 1.77 6.72
CA LEU A 24 29.30 1.16 7.18
C LEU A 24 28.84 1.73 8.54
N LYS A 25 29.77 1.96 9.47
CA LYS A 25 29.46 2.53 10.79
C LYS A 25 29.01 3.99 10.68
N LYS A 26 29.56 4.76 9.74
CA LYS A 26 29.13 6.12 9.42
C LYS A 26 27.74 6.11 8.76
N TYR A 27 27.56 5.30 7.72
CA TYR A 27 26.34 5.21 6.92
C TYR A 27 25.11 4.88 7.78
N ARG A 28 25.18 3.86 8.63
CA ARG A 28 24.06 3.43 9.50
C ARG A 28 23.67 4.42 10.62
N ARG A 29 24.42 5.52 10.79
CA ARG A 29 24.07 6.58 11.76
C ARG A 29 23.03 7.53 11.19
N GLU A 30 22.97 7.69 9.87
CA GLU A 30 21.93 8.46 9.20
C GLU A 30 20.59 7.73 9.33
N ALA A 31 19.53 8.47 9.66
CA ALA A 31 18.22 7.87 9.94
C ALA A 31 17.69 7.04 8.76
N TYR A 32 17.95 7.48 7.52
CA TYR A 32 17.53 6.82 6.29
C TYR A 32 18.14 5.41 6.09
N HIS A 33 19.26 5.11 6.75
CA HIS A 33 20.02 3.86 6.57
C HIS A 33 20.08 3.03 7.85
N ARG A 34 19.29 3.39 8.85
CA ARG A 34 19.34 2.83 10.20
C ARG A 34 18.26 1.77 10.38
N VAL A 35 18.63 0.66 11.01
CA VAL A 35 17.66 -0.30 11.57
C VAL A 35 17.28 0.19 12.97
N PHE A 36 15.99 0.48 13.18
CA PHE A 36 15.45 0.90 14.48
C PHE A 36 15.19 -0.29 15.41
N VAL A 37 15.16 -0.07 16.73
CA VAL A 37 15.08 -1.13 17.73
C VAL A 37 13.98 -0.82 18.75
N ASN A 38 12.90 -1.62 18.73
CA ASN A 38 11.86 -1.60 19.77
C ASN A 38 12.16 -2.60 20.90
N ARG A 39 12.76 -3.74 20.57
CA ARG A 39 13.22 -4.78 21.51
C ARG A 39 14.60 -5.24 21.10
N SER A 40 15.49 -5.45 22.07
CA SER A 40 16.86 -5.92 21.81
C SER A 40 16.87 -7.27 21.11
N LEU A 41 17.73 -7.42 20.09
CA LEU A 41 17.86 -8.62 19.29
C LEU A 41 19.34 -8.89 19.01
N ALA A 42 19.84 -10.04 19.46
CA ALA A 42 21.21 -10.48 19.21
C ALA A 42 21.30 -11.25 17.88
N MET A 43 21.84 -10.61 16.84
CA MET A 43 21.87 -11.19 15.48
C MET A 43 22.63 -12.53 15.39
N GLU A 44 23.59 -12.78 16.28
CA GLU A 44 24.32 -14.06 16.38
C GLU A 44 23.42 -15.28 16.67
N LYS A 45 22.27 -15.05 17.33
CA LYS A 45 21.30 -16.08 17.69
C LYS A 45 20.35 -16.42 16.53
N ILE A 46 20.33 -15.61 15.48
CA ILE A 46 19.46 -15.80 14.32
C ILE A 46 20.06 -16.86 13.40
N LYS A 47 19.28 -17.89 13.05
CA LYS A 47 19.71 -19.01 12.20
C LYS A 47 18.99 -19.09 10.86
N CYS A 48 17.85 -18.40 10.73
CA CYS A 48 17.05 -18.35 9.51
C CYS A 48 16.65 -16.90 9.23
N PHE A 49 16.80 -16.49 7.97
CA PHE A 49 16.36 -15.20 7.45
C PHE A 49 15.22 -15.45 6.47
N GLY A 50 14.00 -15.10 6.88
CA GLY A 50 12.80 -15.25 6.07
C GLY A 50 12.40 -13.93 5.43
N PHE A 51 11.96 -13.99 4.18
CA PHE A 51 11.49 -12.83 3.42
C PHE A 51 10.07 -13.06 2.90
N ASP A 52 9.26 -12.00 2.90
CA ASP A 52 8.16 -11.84 1.94
C ASP A 52 8.70 -11.12 0.69
N MET A 53 7.94 -11.14 -0.41
CA MET A 53 8.33 -10.53 -1.67
C MET A 53 7.78 -9.11 -1.83
N ASP A 54 6.47 -8.98 -1.91
CA ASP A 54 5.79 -7.74 -2.30
C ASP A 54 5.93 -6.66 -1.22
N TYR A 55 6.34 -5.45 -1.63
CA TYR A 55 6.71 -4.33 -0.75
C TYR A 55 7.77 -4.65 0.33
N THR A 56 8.48 -5.77 0.22
CA THR A 56 9.62 -6.14 1.07
C THR A 56 10.91 -6.26 0.25
N LEU A 57 10.97 -7.23 -0.66
CA LEU A 57 12.06 -7.35 -1.65
C LEU A 57 11.73 -6.54 -2.91
N ALA A 58 10.49 -6.66 -3.40
CA ALA A 58 9.96 -5.94 -4.55
C ALA A 58 9.19 -4.72 -4.07
N VAL A 59 9.87 -3.59 -3.92
CA VAL A 59 9.20 -2.33 -3.57
C VAL A 59 8.70 -1.69 -4.85
N TYR A 60 7.38 -1.53 -4.96
CA TYR A 60 6.78 -0.87 -6.11
C TYR A 60 6.98 0.65 -6.06
N LYS A 61 7.20 1.28 -7.22
CA LYS A 61 7.45 2.71 -7.37
C LYS A 61 6.15 3.51 -7.24
N SER A 62 6.27 4.65 -6.58
CA SER A 62 5.17 5.54 -6.21
C SER A 62 5.37 6.92 -6.82
N PRO A 63 4.32 7.53 -7.43
CA PRO A 63 2.92 7.09 -7.41
C PRO A 63 2.50 6.18 -8.57
N GLU A 64 3.42 5.74 -9.43
CA GLU A 64 3.09 5.06 -10.68
C GLU A 64 2.33 3.75 -10.48
N TYR A 65 2.72 2.94 -9.48
CA TYR A 65 2.08 1.67 -9.21
C TYR A 65 0.71 1.83 -8.57
N GLU A 66 0.57 2.79 -7.64
CA GLU A 66 -0.73 3.13 -7.06
C GLU A 66 -1.70 3.68 -8.12
N SER A 67 -1.24 4.55 -9.02
CA SER A 67 -2.06 5.08 -10.13
C SER A 67 -2.53 3.96 -11.05
N LEU A 68 -1.64 3.03 -11.41
CA LEU A 68 -2.02 1.87 -12.23
C LEU A 68 -3.10 1.01 -11.55
N GLY A 69 -2.91 0.71 -10.25
CA GLY A 69 -3.89 -0.03 -9.47
C GLY A 69 -5.24 0.69 -9.38
N PHE A 70 -5.20 2.01 -9.20
CA PHE A 70 -6.39 2.87 -9.15
C PHE A 70 -7.16 2.87 -10.47
N GLU A 71 -6.49 3.16 -11.59
CA GLU A 71 -7.08 3.21 -12.93
C GLU A 71 -7.77 1.89 -13.29
N LEU A 72 -7.08 0.75 -13.10
CA LEU A 72 -7.64 -0.57 -13.38
C LEU A 72 -8.83 -0.91 -12.48
N THR A 73 -8.81 -0.46 -11.22
CA THR A 73 -9.93 -0.67 -10.28
C THR A 73 -11.14 0.17 -10.68
N VAL A 74 -10.92 1.41 -11.10
CA VAL A 74 -11.95 2.30 -11.65
C VAL A 74 -12.58 1.70 -12.91
N GLU A 75 -11.76 1.26 -13.87
CA GLU A 75 -12.24 0.58 -15.08
C GLU A 75 -13.05 -0.68 -14.74
N ARG A 76 -12.60 -1.45 -13.73
CA ARG A 76 -13.32 -2.64 -13.27
C ARG A 76 -14.68 -2.30 -12.68
N LEU A 77 -14.79 -1.28 -11.82
CA LEU A 77 -16.07 -0.83 -11.26
C LEU A 77 -17.04 -0.36 -12.37
N VAL A 78 -16.54 0.41 -13.33
CA VAL A 78 -17.35 0.88 -14.46
C VAL A 78 -17.82 -0.29 -15.31
N SER A 79 -16.97 -1.31 -15.52
CA SER A 79 -17.34 -2.52 -16.29
C SER A 79 -18.48 -3.33 -15.66
N ILE A 80 -18.70 -3.21 -14.34
CA ILE A 80 -19.78 -3.91 -13.62
C ILE A 80 -21.01 -3.01 -13.38
N GLY A 81 -21.01 -1.78 -13.89
CA GLY A 81 -22.20 -0.92 -13.90
C GLY A 81 -22.10 0.36 -13.06
N TYR A 82 -20.95 0.68 -12.47
CA TYR A 82 -20.77 2.00 -11.87
C TYR A 82 -20.81 3.12 -12.93
N PRO A 83 -21.15 4.37 -12.54
CA PRO A 83 -21.27 5.50 -13.47
C PRO A 83 -19.99 5.78 -14.27
N GLN A 84 -20.15 6.24 -15.52
CA GLN A 84 -19.02 6.50 -16.43
C GLN A 84 -18.12 7.64 -15.95
N GLU A 85 -18.66 8.55 -15.14
CA GLU A 85 -17.95 9.67 -14.54
C GLU A 85 -16.74 9.23 -13.70
N LEU A 86 -16.75 8.00 -13.16
CA LEU A 86 -15.60 7.46 -12.44
C LEU A 86 -14.34 7.40 -13.31
N LEU A 87 -14.45 7.23 -14.64
CA LEU A 87 -13.32 7.24 -15.56
C LEU A 87 -12.59 8.60 -15.62
N SER A 88 -13.21 9.66 -15.10
CA SER A 88 -12.57 10.98 -14.97
C SER A 88 -11.70 11.12 -13.73
N PHE A 89 -11.75 10.16 -12.79
CA PHE A 89 -10.90 10.19 -11.62
C PHE A 89 -9.44 9.94 -11.99
N ALA A 90 -8.55 10.66 -11.32
CA ALA A 90 -7.11 10.45 -11.40
C ALA A 90 -6.56 10.30 -9.98
N TYR A 91 -5.63 9.36 -9.79
CA TYR A 91 -5.08 9.09 -8.47
C TYR A 91 -4.30 10.30 -7.93
N ASP A 92 -4.60 10.71 -6.69
CA ASP A 92 -3.87 11.74 -5.97
C ASP A 92 -3.16 11.15 -4.75
N SER A 93 -1.83 11.02 -4.85
CA SER A 93 -0.98 10.49 -3.78
C SER A 93 -0.92 11.36 -2.52
N THR A 94 -1.40 12.61 -2.57
CA THR A 94 -1.31 13.54 -1.44
C THR A 94 -2.40 13.35 -0.41
N PHE A 95 -3.50 12.68 -0.77
CA PHE A 95 -4.62 12.40 0.12
C PHE A 95 -4.40 11.17 1.03
N PRO A 96 -4.16 9.95 0.49
CA PRO A 96 -4.21 8.75 1.32
C PRO A 96 -2.98 8.63 2.23
N THR A 97 -3.22 8.19 3.46
CA THR A 97 -2.17 7.71 4.38
C THR A 97 -2.48 6.26 4.72
N ARG A 98 -1.47 5.39 4.74
CA ARG A 98 -1.66 3.97 5.11
C ARG A 98 -2.14 3.82 6.56
N GLY A 99 -2.99 2.83 6.82
CA GLY A 99 -3.49 2.49 8.15
C GLY A 99 -4.76 3.25 8.57
N LEU A 100 -5.45 3.91 7.63
CA LEU A 100 -6.80 4.42 7.87
C LEU A 100 -7.79 3.28 8.05
N VAL A 101 -8.89 3.59 8.73
CA VAL A 101 -10.02 2.69 8.94
C VAL A 101 -11.20 3.20 8.14
N PHE A 102 -11.80 2.37 7.31
CA PHE A 102 -13.05 2.70 6.64
C PHE A 102 -14.23 2.22 7.49
N ASP A 103 -15.13 3.14 7.85
CA ASP A 103 -16.41 2.81 8.49
C ASP A 103 -17.45 2.50 7.42
N THR A 104 -17.78 1.21 7.25
CA THR A 104 -18.75 0.75 6.25
C THR A 104 -20.20 1.14 6.57
N LEU A 105 -20.49 1.60 7.80
CA LEU A 105 -21.82 2.07 8.15
C LEU A 105 -22.06 3.50 7.66
N TYR A 106 -21.07 4.39 7.85
CA TYR A 106 -21.22 5.83 7.62
C TYR A 106 -20.36 6.39 6.47
N GLY A 107 -19.58 5.55 5.79
CA GLY A 107 -18.79 5.96 4.63
C GLY A 107 -17.62 6.89 4.95
N ASN A 108 -17.08 6.81 6.18
CA ASN A 108 -16.01 7.69 6.63
C ASN A 108 -14.65 7.01 6.60
N LEU A 109 -13.62 7.74 6.19
CA LEU A 109 -12.22 7.40 6.47
C LEU A 109 -11.80 7.98 7.81
N LEU A 110 -11.33 7.10 8.69
CA LEU A 110 -10.97 7.41 10.07
C LEU A 110 -9.49 7.18 10.29
N LYS A 111 -8.81 8.17 10.88
CA LYS A 111 -7.51 7.97 11.50
C LYS A 111 -7.71 7.82 12.98
N VAL A 112 -7.23 6.72 13.56
CA VAL A 112 -7.43 6.41 14.98
C VAL A 112 -6.12 6.16 15.71
N ASP A 113 -6.12 6.33 17.02
CA ASP A 113 -5.04 5.87 17.88
C ASP A 113 -5.18 4.36 18.23
N ALA A 114 -4.26 3.83 19.03
CA ALA A 114 -4.26 2.42 19.44
C ALA A 114 -5.53 1.99 20.22
N TYR A 115 -6.21 2.96 20.84
CA TYR A 115 -7.43 2.76 21.60
C TYR A 115 -8.69 2.97 20.76
N GLY A 116 -8.59 3.30 19.47
CA GLY A 116 -9.75 3.56 18.62
C GLY A 116 -10.33 4.96 18.75
N ASN A 117 -9.63 5.90 19.42
CA ASN A 117 -10.08 7.29 19.48
C ASN A 117 -9.85 7.98 18.13
N LEU A 118 -10.83 8.78 17.69
CA LEU A 118 -10.76 9.52 16.43
C LEU A 118 -9.73 10.65 16.51
N LEU A 119 -8.75 10.60 15.60
CA LEU A 119 -7.78 11.66 15.34
C LEU A 119 -8.21 12.52 14.15
N VAL A 120 -8.72 11.87 13.08
CA VAL A 120 -9.23 12.50 11.87
C VAL A 120 -10.45 11.73 11.38
N CYS A 121 -11.46 12.44 10.88
CA CYS A 121 -12.61 11.88 10.19
C CYS A 121 -12.81 12.63 8.88
N ALA A 122 -12.91 11.92 7.76
CA ALA A 122 -13.21 12.47 6.45
C ALA A 122 -14.38 11.71 5.81
N HIS A 123 -15.37 12.45 5.31
CA HIS A 123 -16.49 11.95 4.53
C HIS A 123 -16.32 12.42 3.09
N GLY A 124 -15.92 11.53 2.19
CA GLY A 124 -15.37 11.93 0.91
C GLY A 124 -14.13 12.80 1.11
N PHE A 125 -14.12 14.01 0.53
CA PHE A 125 -13.06 15.00 0.76
C PHE A 125 -13.40 16.04 1.83
N ASN A 126 -14.54 15.92 2.50
CA ASN A 126 -14.92 16.80 3.60
C ASN A 126 -14.33 16.31 4.94
N PHE A 127 -13.43 17.08 5.53
CA PHE A 127 -12.87 16.79 6.86
C PHE A 127 -13.81 17.27 7.97
N ILE A 128 -14.39 16.32 8.70
CA ILE A 128 -15.38 16.59 9.75
C ILE A 128 -14.68 17.05 11.03
N ARG A 129 -15.16 18.17 11.59
CA ARG A 129 -14.57 18.75 12.81
C ARG A 129 -15.11 18.09 14.07
N GLY A 130 -14.37 18.27 15.17
CA GLY A 130 -14.63 17.60 16.44
C GLY A 130 -16.08 17.64 16.97
N PRO A 131 -16.81 18.77 16.94
CA PRO A 131 -18.21 18.79 17.38
C PRO A 131 -19.13 17.93 16.50
N GLU A 132 -19.04 18.09 15.17
CA GLU A 132 -19.87 17.38 14.18
C GLU A 132 -19.64 15.87 14.21
N THR A 133 -18.41 15.40 14.46
CA THR A 133 -18.13 13.96 14.59
C THR A 133 -18.93 13.28 15.70
N ARG A 134 -19.44 14.02 16.70
CA ARG A 134 -20.17 13.43 17.83
C ARG A 134 -21.56 12.93 17.47
N GLU A 135 -22.11 13.37 16.33
CA GLU A 135 -23.41 12.88 15.86
C GLU A 135 -23.32 11.39 15.51
N GLN A 136 -22.27 10.99 14.79
CA GLN A 136 -22.02 9.59 14.39
C GLN A 136 -21.14 8.83 15.39
N TYR A 137 -20.25 9.52 16.10
CA TYR A 137 -19.32 8.95 17.08
C TYR A 137 -19.42 9.71 18.41
N PRO A 138 -20.47 9.50 19.24
CA PRO A 138 -20.72 10.29 20.44
C PRO A 138 -19.53 10.36 21.41
N ASN A 139 -18.83 9.23 21.58
CA ASN A 139 -17.64 9.11 22.42
C ASN A 139 -16.31 9.37 21.66
N LYS A 140 -16.36 9.82 20.40
CA LYS A 140 -15.21 9.95 19.48
C LYS A 140 -14.32 8.71 19.45
N PHE A 141 -14.95 7.55 19.45
CA PHE A 141 -14.30 6.26 19.61
C PHE A 141 -14.99 5.24 18.70
N ILE A 142 -14.21 4.31 18.17
CA ILE A 142 -14.69 3.12 17.48
C ILE A 142 -14.21 1.84 18.16
N GLN A 143 -15.04 0.80 18.12
CA GLN A 143 -14.65 -0.54 18.50
C GLN A 143 -13.90 -1.19 17.33
N ARG A 144 -12.60 -0.92 17.19
CA ARG A 144 -11.79 -1.39 16.05
C ARG A 144 -11.76 -2.92 15.86
N ASP A 145 -12.15 -3.69 16.87
CA ASP A 145 -12.27 -5.15 16.81
C ASP A 145 -13.60 -5.61 16.17
N ASP A 146 -14.56 -4.70 15.94
CA ASP A 146 -15.76 -4.93 15.12
C ASP A 146 -15.38 -4.92 13.63
N THR A 147 -14.75 -6.02 13.20
CA THR A 147 -14.25 -6.20 11.84
C THR A 147 -15.33 -6.33 10.77
N GLU A 148 -16.58 -6.54 11.17
CA GLU A 148 -17.72 -6.52 10.24
C GLU A 148 -18.05 -5.10 9.78
N ARG A 149 -17.80 -4.10 10.63
CA ARG A 149 -18.07 -2.69 10.33
C ARG A 149 -16.82 -1.96 9.86
N PHE A 150 -15.70 -2.17 10.54
CA PHE A 150 -14.49 -1.38 10.36
C PHE A 150 -13.42 -2.16 9.61
N TYR A 151 -12.98 -1.62 8.47
CA TYR A 151 -11.91 -2.23 7.70
C TYR A 151 -10.62 -1.41 7.81
N ILE A 152 -9.52 -2.03 8.27
CA ILE A 152 -8.22 -1.36 8.43
C ILE A 152 -7.37 -1.53 7.16
N LEU A 153 -7.06 -0.42 6.49
CA LEU A 153 -6.34 -0.35 5.21
C LEU A 153 -4.81 -0.39 5.46
N ASN A 154 -4.30 -1.56 5.81
CA ASN A 154 -2.98 -1.74 6.45
C ASN A 154 -1.76 -1.73 5.52
N THR A 155 -1.92 -2.07 4.25
CA THR A 155 -0.81 -2.29 3.30
C THR A 155 -0.70 -1.17 2.26
N LEU A 156 0.43 -1.09 1.56
CA LEU A 156 0.59 -0.12 0.47
C LEU A 156 -0.33 -0.44 -0.72
N PHE A 157 -0.71 -1.71 -0.91
CA PHE A 157 -1.74 -2.09 -1.88
C PHE A 157 -3.10 -1.46 -1.60
N ASN A 158 -3.36 -1.02 -0.36
CA ASN A 158 -4.63 -0.40 0.00
C ASN A 158 -4.66 1.11 -0.30
N LEU A 159 -3.56 1.75 -0.72
CA LEU A 159 -3.53 3.18 -1.00
C LEU A 159 -4.49 3.59 -2.15
N PRO A 160 -4.56 2.86 -3.29
CA PRO A 160 -5.53 3.14 -4.34
C PRO A 160 -6.97 3.11 -3.87
N GLU A 161 -7.39 2.05 -3.17
CA GLU A 161 -8.76 1.94 -2.65
C GLU A 161 -9.06 2.95 -1.54
N THR A 162 -8.07 3.33 -0.73
CA THR A 162 -8.22 4.39 0.28
C THR A 162 -8.64 5.69 -0.38
N TYR A 163 -7.98 6.07 -1.48
CA TYR A 163 -8.34 7.27 -2.24
C TYR A 163 -9.66 7.08 -2.98
N LEU A 164 -9.87 5.93 -3.64
CA LEU A 164 -11.08 5.63 -4.40
C LEU A 164 -12.34 5.67 -3.54
N LEU A 165 -12.31 5.16 -2.31
CA LEU A 165 -13.43 5.25 -1.38
C LEU A 165 -13.80 6.70 -1.08
N ALA A 166 -12.81 7.59 -0.90
CA ALA A 166 -13.07 9.02 -0.74
C ALA A 166 -13.65 9.64 -2.01
N CYS A 167 -13.11 9.32 -3.20
CA CYS A 167 -13.63 9.78 -4.48
C CYS A 167 -15.10 9.38 -4.68
N LEU A 168 -15.46 8.13 -4.37
CA LEU A 168 -16.81 7.62 -4.54
C LEU A 168 -17.78 8.31 -3.59
N VAL A 169 -17.44 8.40 -2.30
CA VAL A 169 -18.29 9.11 -1.32
C VAL A 169 -18.49 10.57 -1.74
N ASP A 170 -17.42 11.25 -2.16
CA ASP A 170 -17.50 12.64 -2.64
C ASP A 170 -18.39 12.76 -3.90
N PHE A 171 -18.18 11.90 -4.90
CA PHE A 171 -18.94 11.90 -6.14
C PHE A 171 -20.44 11.67 -5.90
N PHE A 172 -20.80 10.62 -5.16
CA PHE A 172 -22.22 10.32 -4.91
C PHE A 172 -22.88 11.35 -3.99
N THR A 173 -22.12 12.00 -3.10
CA THR A 173 -22.63 13.10 -2.28
C THR A 173 -22.96 14.34 -3.11
N ASN A 174 -22.13 14.65 -4.11
CA ASN A 174 -22.24 15.89 -4.89
C ASN A 174 -22.99 15.73 -6.21
N CYS A 175 -23.26 14.50 -6.66
CA CYS A 175 -23.98 14.25 -7.90
C CYS A 175 -25.51 14.38 -7.67
N PRO A 176 -26.20 15.30 -8.37
CA PRO A 176 -27.61 15.63 -8.11
C PRO A 176 -28.59 14.49 -8.42
N ARG A 177 -28.13 13.43 -9.10
CA ARG A 177 -28.92 12.23 -9.35
C ARG A 177 -29.19 11.44 -8.06
N TYR A 178 -28.26 11.48 -7.11
CA TYR A 178 -28.30 10.66 -5.90
C TYR A 178 -28.79 11.48 -4.72
N THR A 179 -29.57 10.86 -3.84
CA THR A 179 -29.95 11.44 -2.55
C THR A 179 -29.13 10.76 -1.46
N SER A 180 -28.29 11.53 -0.77
CA SER A 180 -27.53 11.04 0.38
C SER A 180 -28.43 10.67 1.54
N CYS A 181 -28.16 9.51 2.11
CA CYS A 181 -28.74 8.97 3.34
C CYS A 181 -27.61 8.72 4.35
N GLU A 182 -27.95 8.53 5.63
CA GLU A 182 -26.94 8.33 6.68
C GLU A 182 -26.01 7.14 6.40
N THR A 183 -26.52 6.09 5.74
CA THR A 183 -25.80 4.82 5.50
C THR A 183 -25.55 4.52 4.01
N GLY A 184 -25.77 5.47 3.11
CA GLY A 184 -25.50 5.30 1.68
C GLY A 184 -26.22 6.31 0.81
N PHE A 185 -26.48 5.91 -0.45
CA PHE A 185 -27.09 6.77 -1.46
C PHE A 185 -28.30 6.09 -2.10
N LYS A 186 -29.31 6.89 -2.45
CA LYS A 186 -30.52 6.44 -3.15
C LYS A 186 -30.60 7.05 -4.56
N ASP A 187 -30.95 6.24 -5.54
CA ASP A 187 -31.23 6.61 -6.94
C ASP A 187 -32.52 5.92 -7.38
N GLY A 188 -33.66 6.64 -7.30
CA GLY A 188 -34.97 6.04 -7.52
C GLY A 188 -35.24 4.91 -6.52
N ASP A 189 -35.48 3.68 -7.01
CA ASP A 189 -35.74 2.49 -6.19
C ASP A 189 -34.47 1.72 -5.81
N LEU A 190 -33.29 2.18 -6.23
CA LEU A 190 -32.01 1.56 -5.92
C LEU A 190 -31.38 2.24 -4.70
N PHE A 191 -30.98 1.44 -3.71
CA PHE A 191 -30.22 1.89 -2.56
C PHE A 191 -28.85 1.23 -2.53
N MET A 192 -27.80 2.05 -2.54
CA MET A 192 -26.42 1.61 -2.44
C MET A 192 -25.86 2.04 -1.08
N SER A 193 -25.71 1.06 -0.18
CA SER A 193 -25.08 1.31 1.13
C SER A 193 -23.57 1.55 0.99
N TYR A 194 -22.97 2.25 1.95
CA TYR A 194 -21.50 2.38 2.00
C TYR A 194 -20.81 1.01 2.14
N ARG A 195 -21.44 0.06 2.81
CA ARG A 195 -20.93 -1.31 2.96
C ARG A 195 -20.90 -2.07 1.63
N SER A 196 -21.98 -2.02 0.85
CA SER A 196 -22.01 -2.64 -0.47
C SER A 196 -21.01 -1.97 -1.42
N MET A 197 -20.94 -0.64 -1.40
CA MET A 197 -19.95 0.11 -2.19
C MET A 197 -18.51 -0.25 -1.81
N PHE A 198 -18.22 -0.38 -0.52
CA PHE A 198 -16.93 -0.85 -0.04
C PHE A 198 -16.63 -2.27 -0.53
N GLN A 199 -17.60 -3.19 -0.45
CA GLN A 199 -17.42 -4.56 -0.92
C GLN A 199 -17.14 -4.61 -2.44
N ASP A 200 -17.83 -3.81 -3.24
CA ASP A 200 -17.59 -3.73 -4.68
C ASP A 200 -16.17 -3.21 -4.99
N VAL A 201 -15.68 -2.21 -4.24
CA VAL A 201 -14.30 -1.74 -4.35
C VAL A 201 -13.31 -2.85 -3.99
N ARG A 202 -13.55 -3.56 -2.89
CA ARG A 202 -12.71 -4.69 -2.45
C ARG A 202 -12.62 -5.77 -3.50
N ASP A 203 -13.77 -6.19 -4.02
CA ASP A 203 -13.86 -7.23 -5.03
C ASP A 203 -13.22 -6.79 -6.35
N ALA A 204 -13.31 -5.49 -6.71
CA ALA A 204 -12.64 -4.94 -7.87
C ALA A 204 -11.12 -4.93 -7.72
N VAL A 205 -10.59 -4.51 -6.56
CA VAL A 205 -9.14 -4.55 -6.26
C VAL A 205 -8.62 -5.98 -6.32
N ASP A 206 -9.30 -6.93 -5.67
CA ASP A 206 -8.91 -8.33 -5.70
C ASP A 206 -8.98 -8.89 -7.12
N TRP A 207 -10.04 -8.58 -7.88
CA TRP A 207 -10.16 -8.97 -9.28
C TRP A 207 -8.99 -8.44 -10.10
N VAL A 208 -8.61 -7.17 -9.95
CA VAL A 208 -7.49 -6.56 -10.67
C VAL A 208 -6.15 -7.27 -10.38
N HIS A 209 -5.92 -7.71 -9.13
CA HIS A 209 -4.69 -8.40 -8.73
C HIS A 209 -4.62 -9.88 -9.14
N TYR A 210 -5.77 -10.58 -9.19
CA TYR A 210 -5.81 -12.03 -9.44
C TYR A 210 -6.27 -12.42 -10.84
N LYS A 211 -7.13 -11.61 -11.47
CA LYS A 211 -7.81 -11.94 -12.74
C LYS A 211 -7.64 -10.85 -13.81
N GLY A 212 -7.35 -9.61 -13.41
CA GLY A 212 -7.14 -8.48 -14.30
C GLY A 212 -5.71 -8.40 -14.84
N SER A 213 -5.42 -7.26 -15.48
CA SER A 213 -4.16 -7.01 -16.20
C SER A 213 -3.07 -6.33 -15.36
N LEU A 214 -3.23 -6.19 -14.03
CA LEU A 214 -2.26 -5.46 -13.19
C LEU A 214 -0.87 -6.11 -13.26
N LYS A 215 -0.80 -7.42 -13.01
CA LYS A 215 0.45 -8.18 -13.06
C LYS A 215 1.08 -8.17 -14.45
N GLU A 216 0.27 -8.30 -15.49
CA GLU A 216 0.71 -8.24 -16.90
C GLU A 216 1.37 -6.89 -17.21
N LYS A 217 0.64 -5.78 -16.99
CA LYS A 217 1.15 -4.42 -17.22
C LYS A 217 2.38 -4.10 -16.37
N THR A 218 2.46 -4.68 -15.18
CA THR A 218 3.62 -4.51 -14.29
C THR A 218 4.85 -5.21 -14.85
N VAL A 219 4.73 -6.46 -15.30
CA VAL A 219 5.87 -7.23 -15.81
C VAL A 219 6.33 -6.77 -17.20
N GLU A 220 5.45 -6.12 -17.97
CA GLU A 220 5.81 -5.51 -19.26
C GLU A 220 6.69 -4.27 -19.13
N ASN A 221 6.74 -3.63 -17.95
CA ASN A 221 7.53 -2.43 -17.71
C ASN A 221 8.03 -2.36 -16.25
N LEU A 222 8.86 -3.32 -15.88
CA LEU A 222 9.36 -3.48 -14.51
C LEU A 222 10.21 -2.28 -14.06
N GLU A 223 10.93 -1.64 -14.96
CA GLU A 223 11.74 -0.45 -14.68
C GLU A 223 10.87 0.72 -14.22
N LYS A 224 9.66 0.86 -14.76
CA LYS A 224 8.70 1.88 -14.33
C LYS A 224 8.08 1.55 -12.97
N TYR A 225 7.86 0.28 -12.67
CA TYR A 225 7.01 -0.12 -11.54
C TYR A 225 7.75 -0.68 -10.33
N VAL A 226 8.98 -1.16 -10.45
CA VAL A 226 9.69 -1.89 -9.38
C VAL A 226 11.07 -1.28 -9.12
N VAL A 227 11.33 -0.93 -7.86
CA VAL A 227 12.65 -0.50 -7.39
C VAL A 227 13.63 -1.66 -7.52
N LYS A 228 14.82 -1.39 -8.05
CA LYS A 228 15.87 -2.40 -8.27
C LYS A 228 17.16 -1.98 -7.56
N ASP A 229 17.75 -2.88 -6.78
CA ASP A 229 18.94 -2.62 -5.96
C ASP A 229 20.03 -3.69 -6.14
N GLY A 230 21.18 -3.30 -6.68
CA GLY A 230 22.33 -4.20 -6.89
C GLY A 230 22.97 -4.72 -5.59
N LYS A 231 22.59 -4.17 -4.43
CA LYS A 231 23.02 -4.63 -3.10
C LYS A 231 22.22 -5.83 -2.60
N LEU A 232 21.06 -6.13 -3.19
CA LEU A 232 20.20 -7.24 -2.75
C LEU A 232 20.90 -8.61 -2.81
N PRO A 233 21.53 -9.02 -3.94
CA PRO A 233 22.26 -10.29 -3.99
C PRO A 233 23.40 -10.39 -2.97
N LEU A 234 24.07 -9.27 -2.69
CA LEU A 234 25.16 -9.18 -1.70
C LEU A 234 24.65 -9.39 -0.27
N LEU A 235 23.51 -8.79 0.10
CA LEU A 235 22.94 -8.97 1.43
C LEU A 235 22.53 -10.43 1.66
N LEU A 236 21.83 -11.03 0.69
CA LEU A 236 21.33 -12.39 0.79
C LEU A 236 22.46 -13.42 0.80
N SER A 237 23.53 -13.21 0.02
CA SER A 237 24.70 -14.10 0.06
C SER A 237 25.36 -14.10 1.44
N ARG A 238 25.51 -12.92 2.06
CA ARG A 238 26.08 -12.77 3.41
C ARG A 238 25.21 -13.40 4.49
N MET A 239 23.89 -13.33 4.37
CA MET A 239 22.99 -14.05 5.27
C MET A 239 23.14 -15.57 5.14
N LYS A 240 23.35 -16.06 3.92
CA LYS A 240 23.54 -17.49 3.62
C LYS A 240 24.88 -18.04 4.13
N GLU A 241 25.90 -17.19 4.32
CA GLU A 241 27.17 -17.56 4.96
C GLU A 241 27.00 -17.95 6.43
N VAL A 242 26.00 -17.40 7.13
CA VAL A 242 25.83 -17.56 8.58
C VAL A 242 24.53 -18.25 9.00
N GLY A 243 23.65 -18.57 8.05
CA GLY A 243 22.36 -19.19 8.31
C GLY A 243 21.61 -19.61 7.04
N LYS A 244 20.36 -20.03 7.21
CA LYS A 244 19.46 -20.36 6.09
C LYS A 244 18.71 -19.12 5.62
N VAL A 245 18.43 -19.03 4.33
CA VAL A 245 17.60 -17.98 3.73
C VAL A 245 16.40 -18.64 3.07
N PHE A 246 15.20 -18.12 3.29
CA PHE A 246 13.98 -18.63 2.67
C PHE A 246 13.03 -17.50 2.25
N LEU A 247 12.22 -17.77 1.24
CA LEU A 247 11.14 -16.90 0.76
C LEU A 247 9.81 -17.57 1.10
N ALA A 248 8.91 -16.84 1.75
CA ALA A 248 7.55 -17.26 2.01
C ALA A 248 6.62 -16.09 1.64
N THR A 249 5.98 -16.19 0.48
CA THR A 249 5.17 -15.11 -0.10
C THR A 249 3.79 -15.61 -0.52
N ASN A 250 2.80 -14.72 -0.47
CA ASN A 250 1.43 -15.00 -0.89
C ASN A 250 1.26 -15.00 -2.42
N SER A 251 2.22 -14.44 -3.14
CA SER A 251 2.22 -14.40 -4.60
C SER A 251 2.39 -15.79 -5.23
N ASP A 252 1.77 -16.00 -6.40
CA ASP A 252 1.92 -17.24 -7.14
C ASP A 252 3.32 -17.38 -7.75
N TYR A 253 3.74 -18.62 -8.03
CA TYR A 253 5.08 -18.91 -8.51
C TYR A 253 5.44 -18.20 -9.82
N LYS A 254 4.51 -18.06 -10.77
CA LYS A 254 4.81 -17.44 -12.07
C LYS A 254 5.10 -15.96 -11.92
N TYR A 255 4.34 -15.28 -11.05
CA TYR A 255 4.58 -13.87 -10.76
C TYR A 255 5.87 -13.70 -9.95
N THR A 256 6.07 -14.53 -8.93
CA THR A 256 7.31 -14.53 -8.13
C THR A 256 8.55 -14.73 -8.98
N ASP A 257 8.54 -15.68 -9.91
CA ASP A 257 9.67 -15.95 -10.80
C ASP A 257 10.04 -14.73 -11.65
N LYS A 258 9.05 -14.06 -12.26
CA LYS A 258 9.28 -12.85 -13.06
C LYS A 258 9.87 -11.69 -12.24
N ILE A 259 9.26 -11.40 -11.09
CA ILE A 259 9.69 -10.31 -10.21
C ILE A 259 11.08 -10.58 -9.66
N MET A 260 11.32 -11.79 -9.13
CA MET A 260 12.61 -12.15 -8.57
C MET A 260 13.70 -12.21 -9.64
N THR A 261 13.39 -12.69 -10.85
CA THR A 261 14.34 -12.64 -11.98
C THR A 261 14.76 -11.19 -12.26
N TYR A 262 13.80 -10.27 -12.35
CA TYR A 262 14.09 -8.85 -12.53
C TYR A 262 14.93 -8.26 -11.40
N LEU A 263 14.62 -8.57 -10.15
CA LEU A 263 15.36 -8.06 -8.99
C LEU A 263 16.83 -8.52 -8.93
N PHE A 264 17.17 -9.61 -9.64
CA PHE A 264 18.52 -10.17 -9.69
C PHE A 264 19.19 -10.00 -11.06
N ASP A 265 18.49 -9.42 -12.04
CA ASP A 265 19.00 -9.19 -13.38
C ASP A 265 20.00 -8.02 -13.40
N PHE A 266 21.25 -8.35 -13.08
CA PHE A 266 22.40 -7.47 -13.15
C PHE A 266 23.51 -8.19 -13.92
N PRO A 267 24.46 -7.46 -14.56
CA PRO A 267 25.60 -8.07 -15.25
C PRO A 267 26.63 -8.71 -14.29
N HIS A 268 26.23 -9.03 -13.06
CA HIS A 268 27.05 -9.62 -12.02
C HIS A 268 26.19 -10.41 -11.01
N GLY A 269 26.75 -11.48 -10.45
CA GLY A 269 26.25 -12.06 -9.20
C GLY A 269 26.74 -11.27 -7.96
N PRO A 270 26.68 -11.86 -6.75
CA PRO A 270 27.34 -11.28 -5.59
C PRO A 270 28.86 -11.18 -5.84
N LYS A 271 29.43 -9.98 -5.74
CA LYS A 271 30.89 -9.85 -5.65
C LYS A 271 31.33 -10.45 -4.31
N VAL A 272 32.03 -11.58 -4.35
CA VAL A 272 32.70 -12.14 -3.17
C VAL A 272 33.84 -11.19 -2.80
N ILE A 273 33.57 -10.25 -1.90
CA ILE A 273 34.59 -9.38 -1.34
C ILE A 273 35.15 -10.10 -0.12
N TYR A 274 36.31 -10.74 -0.27
CA TYR A 274 37.09 -11.23 0.86
C TYR A 274 37.43 -10.03 1.75
N VAL A 275 36.87 -10.00 2.95
CA VAL A 275 37.27 -9.04 3.97
C VAL A 275 38.52 -9.63 4.62
N ASN A 276 39.71 -9.15 4.22
CA ASN A 276 40.94 -9.35 4.98
C ASN A 276 40.83 -8.65 6.35
#